data_AF-A0A7Z0SM00-F1
#
_entry.id   AF-A0A7Z0SM00-F1
#
_cell.length_a   1.000
_cell.length_b   1.000
_cell.length_c   1.000
_cell.angle_alpha   90.00
_cell.angle_beta   90.00
_cell.angle_gamma   90.00
#
_symmetry.space_group_name_H-M   'P 1'
#
loop_
_entity.id
_entity.type
_entity.pdbx_description
1 polymer ?
#
loop_
_entity_poly.entity_id
_entity_poly.type
_entity_poly.pdbx_seq_one_letter_code
_entity_poly.pdbx_strand_id
1 'polypeptide(L)'
;MKIKADLSILDIIGHLLVWVVLSIITFGIALFFFPYSFARFVINRTSLVDASTGVERKMECDINLFSNIGHIILWMLISLVTFGLGYIFYFYRVWNYALNNSRVE
;
A
#
# COMPACT_ATOMS: atom_id res chain seq x y z
N MET A 1 -19.75 -13.93 0.15
CA MET A 1 -18.96 -12.83 -0.44
C MET A 1 -17.58 -13.35 -0.82
N LYS A 2 -17.06 -12.94 -1.97
CA LYS A 2 -15.72 -13.28 -2.47
C LYS A 2 -14.94 -11.98 -2.69
N ILE A 3 -13.65 -11.99 -2.39
CA ILE A 3 -12.74 -10.89 -2.73
C ILE A 3 -12.25 -11.11 -4.17
N LYS A 4 -12.42 -10.10 -5.02
CA LYS A 4 -11.91 -10.06 -6.40
C LYS A 4 -10.93 -8.90 -6.50
N ALA A 5 -9.73 -9.15 -7.03
CA ALA A 5 -8.73 -8.11 -7.27
C ALA A 5 -8.51 -7.97 -8.78
N ASP A 6 -8.78 -6.78 -9.33
CA ASP A 6 -8.69 -6.47 -10.75
C ASP A 6 -7.41 -5.65 -11.00
N LEU A 7 -6.27 -6.34 -11.01
CA LEU A 7 -4.97 -5.74 -11.28
C LEU A 7 -4.48 -6.14 -12.66
N SER A 8 -4.45 -5.18 -13.58
CA SER A 8 -3.84 -5.39 -14.88
C SER A 8 -2.30 -5.37 -14.77
N ILE A 9 -1.62 -6.14 -15.63
CA ILE A 9 -0.15 -6.12 -15.71
C ILE A 9 0.35 -4.71 -16.03
N LEU A 10 -0.39 -3.96 -16.85
CA LEU A 10 -0.04 -2.60 -17.23
C LEU A 10 -0.08 -1.64 -16.03
N ASP A 11 -1.08 -1.75 -15.15
CA ASP A 11 -1.17 -0.97 -13.92
C ASP A 11 0.03 -1.25 -13.00
N ILE A 12 0.40 -2.52 -12.86
CA ILE A 12 1.53 -2.95 -12.02
C ILE A 12 2.84 -2.35 -12.56
N ILE A 13 3.07 -2.47 -13.87
CA ILE A 13 4.27 -1.91 -14.51
C ILE A 13 4.31 -0.39 -14.34
N GLY A 14 3.20 0.31 -14.57
CA GLY A 14 3.13 1.76 -14.40
C GLY A 14 3.42 2.19 -12.96
N HIS A 15 2.84 1.50 -11.97
CA HIS A 15 3.10 1.78 -10.55
C HIS A 15 4.57 1.53 -10.19
N LEU A 16 5.14 0.39 -10.57
CA LEU A 16 6.53 0.07 -10.31
C LEU A 16 7.49 1.05 -10.98
N LEU A 17 7.24 1.43 -12.24
CA LEU A 17 8.06 2.38 -12.98
C LEU A 17 8.15 3.73 -12.26
N VAL A 18 7.00 4.26 -11.81
CA VAL A 18 6.96 5.51 -11.03
C VAL A 18 7.79 5.40 -9.76
N TRP A 19 7.66 4.30 -9.02
CA TRP A 19 8.40 4.10 -7.77
C TRP A 19 9.90 3.87 -7.97
N VAL A 20 10.32 3.26 -9.08
CA VAL A 20 11.73 3.15 -9.46
C VAL A 20 12.31 4.52 -9.78
N VAL A 21 11.61 5.36 -10.55
CA VAL A 21 12.07 6.72 -10.85
C VAL A 21 12.17 7.54 -9.56
N LEU A 22 11.16 7.46 -8.68
CA LEU A 22 11.18 8.14 -7.39
C LEU A 22 12.32 7.64 -6.49
N SER A 23 12.61 6.34 -6.46
CA SER A 23 13.70 5.79 -5.64
C SER A 23 15.06 6.29 -6.12
N ILE A 24 15.28 6.40 -7.43
CA ILE A 24 16.52 6.95 -7.99
C ILE A 24 16.68 8.43 -7.62
N ILE A 25 15.65 9.25 -7.87
CA ILE A 25 15.70 10.70 -7.64
C ILE A 25 15.87 11.03 -6.14
N THR A 26 15.28 10.21 -5.26
CA THR A 26 15.31 10.44 -3.80
C THR A 26 16.38 9.63 -3.07
N PHE A 27 17.29 8.97 -3.79
CA PHE A 27 18.31 8.08 -3.20
C PHE A 27 17.71 7.03 -2.24
N GLY A 28 16.57 6.45 -2.61
CA GLY A 28 15.89 5.39 -1.86
C GLY A 28 14.95 5.87 -0.76
N ILE A 29 14.92 7.17 -0.42
CA ILE A 29 14.02 7.70 0.63
C ILE A 29 12.55 7.44 0.27
N ALA A 30 12.17 7.57 -1.00
CA ALA A 30 10.82 7.25 -1.47
C ALA A 30 10.39 5.81 -1.14
N LEU A 31 11.31 4.85 -1.04
CA LEU A 31 10.96 3.46 -0.75
C LEU A 31 10.31 3.28 0.63
N PHE A 32 10.50 4.20 1.57
CA PHE A 32 9.77 4.16 2.84
C PHE A 32 8.29 4.52 2.68
N PHE A 33 7.91 5.26 1.64
CA PHE A 33 6.51 5.58 1.31
C PHE A 33 5.86 4.51 0.42
N PHE A 34 6.66 3.71 -0.28
CA PHE A 34 6.19 2.67 -1.20
C PHE A 34 5.19 1.69 -0.58
N PRO A 35 5.40 1.10 0.63
CA PRO A 35 4.46 0.15 1.22
C PRO A 35 3.03 0.70 1.36
N TYR A 36 2.89 1.98 1.68
CA TYR A 36 1.58 2.62 1.78
C TYR A 36 0.93 2.77 0.40
N SER A 37 1.68 3.26 -0.58
CA SER A 37 1.18 3.38 -1.94
C SER A 37 0.82 2.02 -2.53
N PHE A 38 1.62 1.01 -2.28
CA PHE A 38 1.40 -0.36 -2.71
C PHE A 38 0.12 -0.94 -2.09
N ALA A 39 -0.04 -0.85 -0.77
CA ALA A 39 -1.25 -1.32 -0.09
C ALA A 39 -2.51 -0.61 -0.62
N ARG A 40 -2.48 0.73 -0.70
CA ARG A 40 -3.59 1.53 -1.25
C ARG A 40 -3.91 1.14 -2.69
N PHE A 41 -2.89 0.96 -3.52
CA PHE A 41 -3.02 0.61 -4.93
C PHE A 41 -3.72 -0.73 -5.15
N VAL A 42 -3.39 -1.74 -4.33
CA VAL A 42 -4.02 -3.06 -4.38
C VAL A 42 -5.44 -3.01 -3.83
N ILE A 43 -5.65 -2.38 -2.67
CA ILE A 43 -6.97 -2.32 -2.03
C ILE A 43 -7.96 -1.55 -2.91
N ASN A 44 -7.55 -0.43 -3.51
CA ASN A 44 -8.41 0.36 -4.41
C ASN A 44 -8.76 -0.35 -5.73
N ARG A 45 -8.14 -1.49 -6.03
CA ARG A 45 -8.46 -2.38 -7.17
C ARG A 45 -9.10 -3.68 -6.71
N THR A 46 -9.48 -3.75 -5.45
CA THR A 46 -10.15 -4.90 -4.86
C THR A 46 -11.63 -4.59 -4.70
N SER A 47 -12.47 -5.58 -4.98
CA SER A 47 -13.91 -5.51 -4.82
C SER A 47 -14.42 -6.73 -4.04
N LEU A 48 -15.52 -6.55 -3.32
CA LEU A 48 -16.31 -7.62 -2.73
C LEU A 48 -17.45 -7.98 -3.66
N VAL A 49 -17.50 -9.24 -4.08
CA VAL A 49 -18.56 -9.80 -4.91
C VAL A 49 -19.48 -10.62 -4.03
N ASP A 50 -20.74 -10.26 -3.94
CA ASP A 50 -21.72 -11.09 -3.29
C ASP A 50 -22.07 -12.31 -4.17
N ALA A 51 -21.96 -13.51 -3.60
CA ALA A 51 -22.18 -14.76 -4.34
C ALA A 51 -23.67 -15.02 -4.60
N SER A 52 -24.56 -14.48 -3.76
CA SER A 52 -26.02 -14.63 -3.93
C SER A 52 -26.62 -13.64 -4.90
N THR A 53 -26.16 -12.39 -4.90
CA THR A 53 -26.76 -11.30 -5.69
C THR A 53 -25.93 -10.89 -6.90
N GLY A 54 -24.66 -11.30 -6.98
CA GLY A 54 -23.72 -10.88 -8.02
C GLY A 54 -23.27 -9.42 -7.90
N VAL A 55 -23.72 -8.68 -6.87
CA VAL A 55 -23.39 -7.28 -6.68
C VAL A 55 -21.91 -7.15 -6.32
N GLU A 56 -21.20 -6.33 -7.10
CA GLU A 56 -19.81 -5.95 -6.86
C GLU A 56 -19.77 -4.60 -6.13
N ARG A 57 -19.07 -4.57 -4.99
CA ARG A 57 -18.82 -3.35 -4.21
C ARG A 57 -17.33 -3.10 -4.10
N LYS A 58 -16.89 -1.90 -4.38
CA LYS A 58 -15.46 -1.60 -4.50
C LYS A 58 -14.89 -1.29 -3.13
N MET A 59 -13.66 -1.71 -2.87
CA MET A 59 -12.93 -1.26 -1.69
C MET A 59 -12.28 0.10 -1.96
N GLU A 60 -12.36 1.00 -1.00
CA GLU A 60 -11.62 2.25 -0.98
C GLU A 60 -10.76 2.32 0.27
N CYS A 61 -9.47 2.58 0.08
CA CYS A 61 -8.48 2.80 1.11
C CYS A 61 -8.20 4.29 1.28
N ASP A 62 -8.68 4.84 2.40
CA ASP A 62 -8.57 6.26 2.75
C ASP A 62 -7.32 6.51 3.60
N ILE A 63 -6.17 6.20 3.01
CA ILE A 63 -4.88 6.52 3.62
C ILE A 63 -4.25 7.72 2.94
N ASN A 64 -4.05 8.77 3.72
CA ASN A 64 -3.22 9.91 3.33
C ASN A 64 -1.77 9.63 3.72
N LEU A 65 -0.90 9.55 2.71
CA LEU A 65 0.55 9.31 2.86
C LEU A 65 1.20 10.35 3.80
N PHE A 66 0.76 11.61 3.71
CA PHE A 66 1.28 12.72 4.51
C PHE A 66 0.81 12.69 5.96
N SER A 67 -0.39 12.18 6.24
CA SER A 67 -0.89 12.03 7.62
C SER A 67 -0.04 11.04 8.42
N ASN A 68 0.59 10.09 7.73
CA ASN A 68 1.40 9.03 8.34
C ASN A 68 2.90 9.35 8.39
N ILE A 69 3.32 10.59 8.13
CA ILE A 69 4.74 10.94 8.04
C ILE A 69 5.52 10.64 9.33
N GLY A 70 4.89 10.84 10.50
CA GLY A 70 5.49 10.49 11.79
C GLY A 70 5.73 8.98 11.93
N HIS A 71 4.81 8.14 11.45
CA HIS A 71 5.00 6.68 11.46
C HIS A 71 6.13 6.26 10.51
N ILE A 72 6.19 6.88 9.33
CA ILE A 72 7.22 6.61 8.33
C ILE A 72 8.62 6.94 8.89
N ILE A 73 8.77 8.11 9.52
CA ILE A 73 10.05 8.55 10.11
C ILE A 73 10.49 7.59 11.22
N LEU A 74 9.56 7.17 12.09
CA LEU A 74 9.85 6.21 13.15
C LEU A 74 10.40 4.90 12.58
N TRP A 75 9.74 4.32 11.58
CA TRP A 75 10.16 3.07 10.97
C TRP A 75 11.42 3.20 10.12
N MET A 76 11.66 4.37 9.53
CA MET A 76 12.92 4.68 8.86
C MET A 76 14.08 4.61 9.85
N LEU A 77 13.94 5.21 11.04
CA LEU A 77 14.96 5.16 12.08
C LEU A 77 15.17 3.74 12.60
N ILE A 78 14.09 2.99 12.88
CA ILE A 78 14.19 1.59 13.31
C ILE A 78 14.91 0.77 12.22
N SER A 79 14.54 0.92 10.96
CA SER A 79 15.17 0.22 9.85
C SER A 79 16.65 0.58 9.74
N LEU A 80 17.03 1.84 9.95
CA LEU A 80 18.43 2.26 9.93
C LEU A 80 19.24 1.61 11.07
N VAL A 81 18.73 1.68 12.30
CA VAL A 81 19.40 1.10 13.50
C VAL A 81 19.50 -0.42 13.42
N THR A 82 18.53 -1.07 12.78
CA THR A 82 18.46 -2.53 12.62
C THR A 82 19.04 -3.04 11.30
N PHE A 83 19.75 -2.18 10.54
CA PHE A 83 20.31 -2.51 9.22
C PHE A 83 19.31 -3.14 8.24
N GLY A 84 18.07 -2.64 8.25
CA GLY A 84 16.99 -3.03 7.33
C GLY A 84 16.01 -4.06 7.90
N LEU A 85 16.32 -4.73 9.02
CA LEU A 85 15.42 -5.74 9.59
C LEU A 85 14.06 -5.14 10.03
N GLY A 86 14.07 -3.92 10.56
CA GLY A 86 12.87 -3.17 10.91
C GLY A 86 11.91 -2.96 9.74
N TYR A 87 12.43 -2.91 8.51
CA TYR A 87 11.62 -2.71 7.31
C TYR A 87 10.67 -3.89 7.04
N ILE A 88 11.07 -5.11 7.43
CA ILE A 88 10.22 -6.30 7.28
C ILE A 88 8.96 -6.14 8.12
N PHE A 89 9.10 -5.76 9.40
CA PHE A 89 7.97 -5.52 10.30
C PHE A 89 7.13 -4.32 9.88
N TYR A 90 7.81 -3.27 9.41
CA TYR A 90 7.16 -2.07 8.88
C TYR A 90 6.16 -2.42 7.78
N PHE A 91 6.56 -3.27 6.83
CA PHE A 91 5.69 -3.67 5.71
C PHE A 91 4.36 -4.28 6.19
N TYR A 92 4.40 -5.23 7.13
CA TYR A 92 3.20 -5.84 7.71
C TYR A 92 2.33 -4.81 8.46
N ARG A 93 2.96 -3.89 9.19
CA ARG A 93 2.26 -2.85 9.93
C ARG A 93 1.53 -1.88 9.02
N VAL A 94 2.13 -1.51 7.89
CA VAL A 94 1.50 -0.65 6.88
C VAL A 94 0.29 -1.33 6.25
N TRP A 95 0.39 -2.63 5.92
CA TRP A 95 -0.76 -3.39 5.41
C TRP A 95 -1.92 -3.45 6.41
N ASN A 96 -1.63 -3.73 7.68
CA ASN A 96 -2.64 -3.71 8.73
C ASN A 96 -3.30 -2.32 8.86
N TYR A 97 -2.50 -1.27 8.86
CA TYR A 97 -3.00 0.11 8.88
C TYR A 97 -3.88 0.40 7.66
N ALA A 98 -3.45 0.04 6.45
CA ALA A 98 -4.20 0.28 5.23
C ALA A 98 -5.55 -0.43 5.22
N LEU A 99 -5.60 -1.70 5.63
CA LEU A 99 -6.84 -2.47 5.70
C LEU A 99 -7.81 -1.91 6.75
N ASN A 100 -7.31 -1.50 7.93
CA ASN A 100 -8.15 -0.89 8.98
C ASN A 100 -8.71 0.48 8.60
N ASN A 101 -8.10 1.15 7.61
CA ASN A 101 -8.56 2.42 7.05
C ASN A 101 -9.20 2.23 5.65
N SER A 102 -9.69 1.03 5.37
CA SER A 102 -10.41 0.73 4.14
C SER A 102 -11.89 0.48 4.40
N ARG A 103 -12.73 0.93 3.49
CA ARG A 103 -14.19 0.75 3.51
C ARG A 103 -14.67 0.14 2.20
N VAL A 104 -15.90 -0.36 2.22
CA VAL A 104 -16.59 -0.89 1.04
C VAL A 104 -17.58 0.17 0.60
N GLU A 105 -17.46 0.62 -0.65
CA GLU A 105 -18.39 1.53 -1.33
C GLU A 105 -19.33 0.75 -2.27
#